data_AF-A0A2A7URC2-F1
#
_entry.id   AF-A0A2A7URC2-F1
#
_cell.length_a   1.000
_cell.length_b   1.000
_cell.length_c   1.000
_cell.angle_alpha   90.00
_cell.angle_beta   90.00
_cell.angle_gamma   90.00
#
_symmetry.space_group_name_H-M   'P 1'
#
loop_
_entity.id
_entity.type
_entity.pdbx_description
1 polymer ?
#
loop_
_entity_poly.entity_id
_entity_poly.type
_entity_poly.pdbx_seq_one_letter_code
_entity_poly.pdbx_strand_id
1 'polypeptide(L)'
;MEQRRRRYAMLRVLEMTGGRRIEVANLSIADVARAISTSPHMLRMMTAKRRGGKEAYREIPVAKADLLELWNFIQTSRRAVIRRTVGLEKDHGKFFINERTGMPLRPNTITQEIHILSQHAGLKNSASPHLFRHRFITKMFVALIEQHDFESPSDLRRAIISVKDIKQQLQQWTGHLSLSSLDRYIDLAFSEIEQVGTNRSVIDLHAELEALRAAVNRIGSSSLETSPDLAAQLLALANEKILPKTPK
;
A
#
# COMPACT_ATOMS: atom_id res chain seq x y z
N MET A 1 -3.84 -12.71 20.54
CA MET A 1 -4.66 -12.41 19.34
C MET A 1 -4.20 -11.15 18.60
N GLU A 2 -3.89 -10.06 19.30
CA GLU A 2 -3.48 -8.79 18.65
C GLU A 2 -2.22 -8.90 17.78
N GLN A 3 -1.23 -9.69 18.19
CA GLN A 3 -0.02 -9.92 17.39
C GLN A 3 -0.28 -10.53 16.03
N ARG A 4 -1.20 -11.49 15.98
CA ARG A 4 -1.56 -12.15 14.73
C ARG A 4 -2.21 -11.15 13.78
N ARG A 5 -3.13 -10.32 14.29
CA ARG A 5 -3.79 -9.27 13.50
C ARG A 5 -2.82 -8.19 13.03
N ARG A 6 -1.88 -7.77 13.88
CA ARG A 6 -0.82 -6.81 13.49
C ARG A 6 0.10 -7.38 12.41
N ARG A 7 0.50 -8.65 12.52
CA ARG A 7 1.31 -9.35 11.51
C ARG A 7 0.56 -9.46 10.18
N TYR A 8 -0.73 -9.82 10.24
CA TYR A 8 -1.58 -9.87 9.05
C TYR A 8 -1.67 -8.50 8.37
N ALA A 9 -2.02 -7.44 9.11
CA ALA A 9 -2.06 -6.08 8.58
C ALA A 9 -0.70 -5.63 8.00
N MET A 10 0.42 -6.07 8.61
CA MET A 10 1.77 -5.80 8.10
C MET A 10 2.02 -6.46 6.74
N LEU A 11 1.62 -7.71 6.56
CA LEU A 11 1.72 -8.41 5.27
C LEU A 11 0.88 -7.72 4.21
N ARG A 12 -0.39 -7.38 4.52
CA ARG A 12 -1.27 -6.63 3.61
C ARG A 12 -0.69 -5.30 3.19
N VAL A 13 -0.19 -4.50 4.14
CA VAL A 13 0.45 -3.22 3.82
C VAL A 13 1.69 -3.40 2.95
N LEU A 14 2.55 -4.38 3.23
CA LEU A 14 3.73 -4.64 2.40
C LEU A 14 3.34 -5.06 0.97
N GLU A 15 2.34 -5.93 0.84
CA GLU A 15 1.83 -6.45 -0.42
C GLU A 15 1.22 -5.36 -1.29
N MET A 16 0.28 -4.58 -0.76
CA MET A 16 -0.48 -3.60 -1.54
C MET A 16 0.29 -2.31 -1.84
N THR A 17 1.41 -2.04 -1.15
CA THR A 17 2.16 -0.78 -1.31
C THR A 17 3.57 -0.93 -1.87
N GLY A 18 4.13 -2.14 -1.85
CA GLY A 18 5.55 -2.36 -2.09
C GLY A 18 6.46 -1.48 -1.21
N GLY A 19 5.96 -1.07 -0.04
CA GLY A 19 6.61 -0.14 0.87
C GLY A 19 7.94 -0.67 1.39
N ARG A 20 8.97 0.19 1.45
CA ARG A 20 10.18 -0.16 2.20
C ARG A 20 9.83 -0.23 3.69
N ARG A 21 10.57 -1.03 4.47
CA ARG A 21 10.33 -1.18 5.93
C ARG A 21 10.19 0.15 6.69
N ILE A 22 10.96 1.17 6.32
CA ILE A 22 10.88 2.49 6.96
C ILE A 22 9.62 3.27 6.56
N GLU A 23 9.15 3.10 5.33
CA GLU A 23 7.93 3.73 4.80
C GLU A 23 6.71 3.09 5.49
N VAL A 24 6.70 1.76 5.59
CA VAL A 24 5.66 0.99 6.29
C VAL A 24 5.62 1.30 7.79
N ALA A 25 6.78 1.39 8.45
CA ALA A 25 6.85 1.76 9.87
C ALA A 25 6.32 3.19 10.13
N ASN A 26 6.36 4.07 9.13
CA ASN A 26 5.92 5.45 9.26
C ASN A 26 4.47 5.71 8.85
N LEU A 27 3.77 4.72 8.29
CA LEU A 27 2.36 4.82 7.92
C LEU A 27 1.54 5.33 9.11
N SER A 28 0.72 6.35 8.87
CA SER A 28 -0.16 6.92 9.89
C SER A 28 -1.61 6.42 9.73
N ILE A 29 -2.37 6.48 10.82
CA ILE A 29 -3.82 6.20 10.77
C ILE A 29 -4.56 7.28 9.97
N ALA A 30 -4.02 8.50 9.92
CA ALA A 30 -4.56 9.61 9.15
C ALA A 30 -4.40 9.37 7.64
N ASP A 31 -3.29 8.77 7.20
CA ASP A 31 -3.11 8.39 5.79
C ASP A 31 -4.16 7.37 5.35
N VAL A 32 -4.45 6.37 6.19
CA VAL A 32 -5.49 5.37 5.93
C VAL A 32 -6.88 6.01 5.91
N ALA A 33 -7.20 6.86 6.89
CA ALA A 33 -8.48 7.57 6.95
C ALA A 33 -8.71 8.45 5.71
N ARG A 34 -7.68 9.21 5.28
CA ARG A 34 -7.73 10.02 4.07
C ARG A 34 -7.91 9.20 2.80
N ALA A 35 -7.22 8.05 2.70
CA ALA A 35 -7.36 7.18 1.54
C ALA A 35 -8.80 6.63 1.40
N ILE A 36 -9.49 6.38 2.51
CA ILE A 36 -10.89 5.93 2.52
C ILE A 36 -11.83 7.03 2.04
N SER A 37 -11.57 8.29 2.42
CA SER A 37 -12.44 9.43 2.10
C SER A 37 -12.18 10.08 0.75
N THR A 38 -11.11 9.68 0.05
CA THR A 38 -10.75 10.19 -1.29
C THR A 38 -11.25 9.26 -2.39
N SER A 39 -11.60 9.84 -3.54
CA SER A 39 -11.87 9.12 -4.78
C SER A 39 -11.00 9.74 -5.89
N PRO A 40 -10.11 8.98 -6.55
CA PRO A 40 -9.81 7.56 -6.29
C PRO A 40 -9.17 7.33 -4.91
N HIS A 41 -9.27 6.09 -4.42
CA HIS A 41 -8.73 5.67 -3.12
C HIS A 41 -7.20 5.58 -3.16
N MET A 42 -6.54 6.65 -2.73
CA MET A 42 -5.08 6.79 -2.82
C MET A 42 -4.43 6.78 -1.44
N LEU A 43 -3.60 5.77 -1.18
CA LEU A 43 -2.83 5.68 0.06
C LEU A 43 -1.53 6.48 -0.06
N ARG A 44 -1.44 7.54 0.74
CA ARG A 44 -0.23 8.35 0.85
C ARG A 44 0.84 7.64 1.67
N MET A 45 2.03 7.50 1.10
CA MET A 45 3.20 6.90 1.74
C MET A 45 4.41 7.82 1.66
N MET A 46 5.15 7.95 2.76
CA MET A 46 6.45 8.60 2.73
C MET A 46 7.42 7.83 1.83
N THR A 47 8.24 8.54 1.05
CA THR A 47 9.31 7.94 0.24
C THR A 47 10.64 8.04 0.97
N ALA A 48 11.28 6.91 1.23
CA ALA A 48 12.63 6.90 1.80
C ALA A 48 13.68 7.29 0.74
N LYS A 49 14.75 7.97 1.15
CA LYS A 49 15.92 8.33 0.33
C LYS A 49 15.68 9.35 -0.79
N ARG A 50 15.20 10.56 -0.46
CA ARG A 50 15.41 11.73 -1.34
C ARG A 50 16.62 12.55 -0.87
N ARG A 51 17.43 13.00 -1.83
CA ARG A 51 18.55 13.93 -1.58
C ARG A 51 18.00 15.28 -1.11
N GLY A 52 18.68 15.93 -0.16
CA GLY A 52 18.36 17.31 0.26
C GLY A 52 17.34 17.47 1.41
N GLY A 53 17.06 16.42 2.19
CA GLY A 53 16.31 16.54 3.46
C GLY A 53 14.81 16.85 3.35
N LYS A 54 14.25 16.99 2.14
CA LYS A 54 12.82 17.24 1.94
C LYS A 54 12.01 15.96 2.11
N GLU A 55 10.98 16.02 2.95
CA GLU A 55 9.96 14.98 3.03
C GLU A 55 9.24 14.89 1.69
N ALA A 56 9.18 13.67 1.16
CA ALA A 56 8.48 13.39 -0.06
C ALA A 56 7.54 12.22 0.14
N TYR A 57 6.44 12.28 -0.60
CA TYR A 57 5.36 11.32 -0.51
C TYR A 57 5.05 10.79 -1.91
N ARG A 58 4.58 9.55 -1.95
CA ARG A 58 3.94 8.94 -3.11
C ARG A 58 2.52 8.55 -2.76
N GLU A 59 1.67 8.50 -3.77
CA GLU A 59 0.30 8.05 -3.64
C GLU A 59 0.13 6.74 -4.43
N ILE A 60 -0.39 5.73 -3.75
CA ILE A 60 -0.55 4.38 -4.30
C ILE A 60 -2.05 4.08 -4.34
N PRO A 61 -2.60 3.66 -5.49
CA PRO A 61 -3.99 3.22 -5.55
C PRO A 61 -4.16 1.94 -4.73
N VAL A 62 -5.15 1.93 -3.85
CA VAL A 62 -5.46 0.76 -3.00
C VAL A 62 -6.95 0.49 -3.08
N ALA A 63 -7.32 -0.79 -3.14
CA ALA A 63 -8.73 -1.17 -3.18
C ALA A 63 -9.45 -0.70 -1.89
N LYS A 64 -10.69 -0.24 -2.04
CA LYS A 64 -11.51 0.21 -0.90
C LYS A 64 -11.63 -0.88 0.17
N ALA A 65 -11.81 -2.13 -0.25
CA ALA A 65 -11.93 -3.28 0.65
C ALA A 65 -10.70 -3.43 1.56
N ASP A 66 -9.49 -3.31 1.00
CA ASP A 66 -8.24 -3.36 1.78
C ASP A 66 -8.17 -2.22 2.79
N LEU A 67 -8.51 -1.00 2.38
CA LEU A 67 -8.51 0.14 3.29
C LEU A 67 -9.50 -0.04 4.45
N LEU A 68 -10.68 -0.61 4.19
CA LEU A 68 -11.65 -0.92 5.23
C LEU A 68 -11.15 -2.01 6.19
N GLU A 69 -10.41 -3.00 5.70
CA GLU A 69 -9.77 -4.01 6.54
C GLU A 69 -8.70 -3.39 7.46
N LEU A 70 -7.86 -2.49 6.93
CA LEU A 70 -6.90 -1.73 7.73
C LEU A 70 -7.60 -0.86 8.76
N TRP A 71 -8.73 -0.23 8.39
CA TRP A 71 -9.53 0.57 9.31
C TRP A 71 -10.11 -0.27 10.44
N ASN A 72 -10.62 -1.46 10.14
CA ASN A 72 -11.10 -2.40 11.14
C ASN A 72 -9.98 -2.78 12.13
N PHE A 73 -8.77 -3.04 11.64
CA PHE A 73 -7.60 -3.26 12.50
C PHE A 73 -7.28 -2.05 13.41
N ILE A 74 -7.38 -0.83 12.88
CA ILE A 74 -7.20 0.40 13.66
C ILE A 74 -8.23 0.48 14.79
N GLN A 75 -9.51 0.29 14.48
CA GLN A 75 -10.61 0.48 15.44
C GLN A 75 -10.73 -0.63 16.48
N THR A 76 -10.26 -1.83 16.16
CA THR A 76 -10.32 -2.99 17.06
C THR A 76 -8.98 -3.18 17.78
N SER A 77 -8.06 -3.87 17.12
CA SER A 77 -6.80 -4.35 17.67
C SER A 77 -5.87 -3.24 18.14
N ARG A 78 -5.59 -2.28 17.27
CA ARG A 78 -4.67 -1.19 17.59
C ARG A 78 -5.22 -0.33 18.72
N ARG A 79 -6.50 0.05 18.65
CA ARG A 79 -7.17 0.86 19.68
C ARG A 79 -7.19 0.17 21.04
N ALA A 80 -7.40 -1.15 21.09
CA ALA A 80 -7.32 -1.92 22.33
C ALA A 80 -5.91 -1.86 22.95
N VAL A 81 -4.86 -1.98 22.14
CA VAL A 81 -3.47 -1.84 22.60
C VAL A 81 -3.20 -0.43 23.12
N ILE A 82 -3.60 0.63 22.40
CA ILE A 82 -3.39 2.02 22.85
C ILE A 82 -4.06 2.28 24.20
N ARG A 83 -5.34 1.88 24.35
CA ARG A 83 -6.11 2.07 25.60
C ARG A 83 -5.43 1.45 26.82
N ARG A 84 -4.85 0.26 26.68
CA ARG A 84 -4.22 -0.47 27.79
C ARG A 84 -2.75 -0.09 28.05
N THR A 85 -2.12 0.70 27.17
CA THR A 85 -0.68 1.01 27.25
C THR A 85 -0.43 2.49 27.48
N VAL A 86 -0.46 3.30 26.43
CA VAL A 86 -0.15 4.74 26.48
C VAL A 86 -1.36 5.61 26.78
N GLY A 87 -2.57 5.06 26.61
CA GLY A 87 -3.83 5.81 26.72
C GLY A 87 -4.17 6.56 25.42
N LEU A 88 -5.46 6.83 25.19
CA LEU A 88 -5.93 7.47 23.96
C LEU A 88 -5.39 8.90 23.78
N GLU A 89 -5.23 9.64 24.88
CA GLU A 89 -4.71 11.01 24.86
C GLU A 89 -3.24 11.11 24.43
N LYS A 90 -2.48 10.00 24.53
CA LYS A 90 -1.07 9.93 24.14
C LYS A 90 -0.88 9.11 22.86
N ASP A 91 -1.94 8.89 22.09
CA ASP A 91 -1.85 8.18 20.83
C ASP A 91 -1.09 9.02 19.79
N HIS A 92 0.07 8.52 19.39
CA HIS A 92 0.95 9.16 18.42
C HIS A 92 0.50 8.97 16.95
N GLY A 93 -0.62 8.32 16.68
CA GLY A 93 -1.24 8.23 15.34
C GLY A 93 -0.50 7.34 14.33
N LYS A 94 0.49 6.54 14.76
CA LYS A 94 1.21 5.60 13.86
C LYS A 94 0.42 4.31 13.72
N PHE A 95 0.30 3.80 12.51
CA PHE A 95 -0.48 2.61 12.21
C PHE A 95 0.04 1.37 12.96
N PHE A 96 1.34 1.12 12.88
CA PHE A 96 1.96 -0.02 13.55
C PHE A 96 2.57 0.36 14.89
N ILE A 97 2.16 -0.35 15.94
CA ILE A 97 2.62 -0.17 17.32
C ILE A 97 3.08 -1.47 17.94
N ASN A 98 3.96 -1.36 18.94
CA ASN A 98 4.35 -2.46 19.79
C ASN A 98 3.20 -2.82 20.73
N GLU A 99 2.84 -4.08 20.80
CA GLU A 99 1.67 -4.54 21.57
C GLU A 99 1.83 -4.46 23.08
N ARG A 100 3.08 -4.49 23.56
CA ARG A 100 3.41 -4.44 24.99
C ARG A 100 3.52 -3.00 25.48
N THR A 101 4.13 -2.12 24.68
CA THR A 101 4.42 -0.73 25.10
C THR A 101 3.48 0.31 24.51
N GLY A 102 2.74 -0.01 23.44
CA GLY A 102 1.93 0.95 22.71
C GLY A 102 2.73 1.91 21.81
N MET A 103 4.06 1.87 21.87
CA MET A 103 4.94 2.77 21.13
C MET A 103 5.04 2.40 19.64
N PRO A 104 5.40 3.33 18.73
CA PRO A 104 5.56 3.04 17.32
C PRO A 104 6.55 1.90 17.05
N LEU A 105 6.26 1.06 16.06
CA LEU A 105 7.22 0.03 15.64
C LEU A 105 8.46 0.65 15.00
N ARG A 106 9.62 0.08 15.32
CA ARG A 106 10.88 0.40 14.64
C ARG A 106 10.93 -0.31 13.27
N PRO A 107 11.56 0.28 12.24
CA PRO A 107 11.69 -0.37 10.94
C PRO A 107 12.35 -1.75 10.99
N ASN A 108 13.30 -1.97 11.90
CA ASN A 108 13.97 -3.26 12.04
C ASN A 108 13.02 -4.36 12.56
N THR A 109 12.02 -3.99 13.37
CA THR A 109 11.02 -4.93 13.88
C THR A 109 10.21 -5.53 12.72
N ILE A 110 9.89 -4.75 11.68
CA ILE A 110 9.19 -5.28 10.50
C ILE A 110 10.02 -6.37 9.81
N THR A 111 11.33 -6.15 9.65
CA THR A 111 12.23 -7.17 9.09
C THR A 111 12.26 -8.44 9.94
N GLN A 112 12.33 -8.29 11.26
CA GLN A 112 12.31 -9.42 12.18
C GLN A 112 10.99 -10.20 12.12
N GLU A 113 9.84 -9.51 12.05
CA GLU A 113 8.53 -10.15 11.96
C GLU A 113 8.39 -10.98 10.68
N ILE A 114 8.84 -10.44 9.53
CA ILE A 114 8.85 -11.21 8.27
C ILE A 114 9.78 -12.41 8.36
N HIS A 115 10.97 -12.25 8.95
CA HIS A 115 11.89 -13.36 9.16
C HIS A 115 11.26 -14.45 10.02
N ILE A 116 10.67 -14.10 11.17
CA ILE A 116 9.98 -15.03 12.06
C ILE A 116 8.88 -15.77 11.30
N LEU A 117 8.02 -15.05 10.57
CA LEU A 117 6.95 -15.65 9.78
C LEU A 117 7.48 -16.63 8.72
N SER A 118 8.60 -16.30 8.07
CA SER A 118 9.24 -17.18 7.07
C SER A 118 9.73 -18.49 7.66
N GLN A 119 10.30 -18.45 8.87
CA GLN A 119 10.77 -19.65 9.57
C GLN A 119 9.59 -20.54 9.96
N HIS A 120 8.51 -19.94 10.49
CA HIS A 120 7.31 -20.69 10.84
C HIS A 120 6.61 -21.31 9.62
N ALA A 121 6.74 -20.69 8.44
CA ALA A 121 6.21 -21.21 7.19
C ALA A 121 7.13 -22.25 6.52
N GLY A 122 8.30 -22.58 7.11
CA GLY A 122 9.24 -23.55 6.54
C GLY A 122 9.89 -23.09 5.24
N LEU A 123 9.96 -21.78 4.98
CA LEU A 123 10.57 -21.26 3.76
C LEU A 123 12.08 -21.46 3.80
N LYS A 124 12.62 -22.23 2.84
CA LYS A 124 14.06 -22.51 2.71
C LYS A 124 14.90 -21.24 2.47
N ASN A 125 14.30 -20.25 1.80
CA ASN A 125 14.94 -18.98 1.49
C ASN A 125 14.49 -17.90 2.48
N SER A 126 15.39 -17.00 2.86
CA SER A 126 15.05 -15.89 3.76
C SER A 126 14.04 -14.94 3.11
N ALA A 127 12.81 -14.91 3.65
CA ALA A 127 11.84 -13.90 3.23
C ALA A 127 12.25 -12.55 3.82
N SER A 128 12.14 -11.49 3.02
CA SER A 128 12.39 -10.13 3.48
C SER A 128 11.30 -9.18 2.99
N PRO A 129 11.10 -8.03 3.65
CA PRO A 129 10.19 -6.99 3.15
C PRO A 129 10.47 -6.56 1.70
N HIS A 130 11.71 -6.73 1.20
CA HIS A 130 12.05 -6.39 -0.18
C HIS A 130 11.38 -7.31 -1.20
N LEU A 131 11.09 -8.58 -0.86
CA LEU A 131 10.41 -9.51 -1.77
C LEU A 131 8.98 -9.05 -2.08
N PHE A 132 8.26 -8.52 -1.09
CA PHE A 132 6.95 -7.90 -1.30
C PHE A 132 7.04 -6.72 -2.26
N ARG A 133 8.07 -5.89 -2.11
CA ARG A 133 8.33 -4.80 -3.03
C ARG A 133 8.63 -5.29 -4.45
N HIS A 134 9.44 -6.34 -4.61
CA HIS A 134 9.69 -6.93 -5.92
C HIS A 134 8.38 -7.40 -6.57
N ARG A 135 7.57 -8.17 -5.83
CA ARG A 135 6.28 -8.68 -6.35
C ARG A 135 5.31 -7.55 -6.68
N PHE A 136 5.21 -6.53 -5.82
CA PHE A 136 4.38 -5.35 -6.07
C PHE A 136 4.74 -4.70 -7.40
N ILE A 137 6.03 -4.41 -7.63
CA ILE A 137 6.47 -3.76 -8.87
C ILE A 137 6.17 -4.62 -10.09
N THR A 138 6.41 -5.94 -10.02
CA THR A 138 6.05 -6.87 -11.10
C THR A 138 4.54 -6.82 -11.39
N LYS A 139 3.67 -6.87 -10.38
CA LYS A 139 2.21 -6.78 -10.57
C LYS A 139 1.78 -5.44 -11.18
N MET A 140 2.44 -4.33 -10.84
CA MET A 140 2.15 -3.04 -11.49
C MET A 140 2.50 -3.06 -12.98
N PHE A 141 3.58 -3.73 -13.37
CA PHE A 141 3.92 -3.90 -14.78
C PHE A 141 2.96 -4.82 -15.51
N VAL A 142 2.55 -5.93 -14.89
CA VAL A 142 1.50 -6.81 -15.45
C VAL A 142 0.23 -6.01 -15.72
N ALA A 143 -0.25 -5.23 -14.75
CA ALA A 143 -1.43 -4.39 -14.93
C ALA A 143 -1.27 -3.34 -16.05
N LEU A 144 -0.08 -2.75 -16.20
CA LEU A 144 0.19 -1.80 -17.30
C LEU A 144 0.22 -2.51 -18.66
N ILE A 145 0.78 -3.71 -18.74
CA ILE A 145 0.80 -4.53 -19.96
C ILE A 145 -0.63 -4.87 -20.37
N GLU A 146 -1.47 -5.34 -19.44
CA GLU A 146 -2.87 -5.68 -19.69
C GLU A 146 -3.78 -4.47 -19.95
N GLN A 147 -3.43 -3.30 -19.42
CA GLN A 147 -4.21 -2.07 -19.64
C GLN A 147 -3.98 -1.46 -21.03
N HIS A 148 -2.76 -1.60 -21.55
CA HIS A 148 -2.32 -0.97 -22.79
C HIS A 148 -2.04 -1.99 -23.91
N ASP A 149 -2.32 -3.27 -23.66
CA ASP A 149 -2.12 -4.39 -24.58
C ASP A 149 -0.70 -4.42 -25.19
N PHE A 150 0.33 -4.24 -24.36
CA PHE A 150 1.72 -4.29 -24.84
C PHE A 150 2.12 -5.73 -25.21
N GLU A 151 2.54 -5.93 -26.45
CA GLU A 151 2.86 -7.27 -26.98
C GLU A 151 4.30 -7.71 -26.67
N SER A 152 5.22 -6.77 -26.46
CA SER A 152 6.62 -7.12 -26.18
C SER A 152 7.28 -6.24 -25.11
N PRO A 153 8.33 -6.77 -24.43
CA PRO A 153 9.15 -6.00 -23.50
C PRO A 153 9.75 -4.73 -24.14
N SER A 154 10.06 -4.77 -25.43
CA SER A 154 10.62 -3.64 -26.17
C SER A 154 9.60 -2.52 -26.35
N ASP A 155 8.33 -2.85 -26.58
CA ASP A 155 7.26 -1.86 -26.79
C ASP A 155 6.97 -1.11 -25.49
N LEU A 156 6.87 -1.84 -24.39
CA LEU A 156 6.70 -1.25 -23.06
C LEU A 156 7.87 -0.32 -22.71
N ARG A 157 9.13 -0.74 -22.97
CA ARG A 157 10.30 0.11 -22.74
C ARG A 157 10.23 1.41 -23.54
N ARG A 158 9.85 1.34 -24.82
CA ARG A 158 9.67 2.53 -25.65
C ARG A 158 8.57 3.44 -25.08
N ALA A 159 7.43 2.87 -24.69
CA ALA A 159 6.31 3.61 -24.11
C ALA A 159 6.69 4.32 -22.79
N ILE A 160 7.45 3.66 -21.91
CA ILE A 160 7.91 4.28 -20.65
C ILE A 160 8.84 5.48 -20.92
N ILE A 161 9.62 5.44 -22.01
CA ILE A 161 10.52 6.53 -22.38
C ILE A 161 9.76 7.67 -23.07
N SER A 162 8.85 7.34 -24.00
CA SER A 162 8.15 8.31 -24.85
C SER A 162 6.90 8.92 -24.19
N VAL A 163 6.20 8.17 -23.34
CA VAL A 163 4.96 8.58 -22.70
C VAL A 163 5.25 9.07 -21.28
N LYS A 164 5.24 10.40 -21.13
CA LYS A 164 5.54 11.09 -19.87
C LYS A 164 4.62 10.63 -18.72
N ASP A 165 3.35 10.37 -18.99
CA ASP A 165 2.37 10.02 -17.96
C ASP A 165 2.61 8.62 -17.39
N ILE A 166 2.88 7.62 -18.23
CA ILE A 166 3.26 6.25 -17.81
C ILE A 166 4.51 6.32 -16.92
N LYS A 167 5.50 7.12 -17.33
CA LYS A 167 6.73 7.33 -16.57
C LYS A 167 6.46 7.95 -15.19
N GLN A 168 5.66 9.02 -15.14
CA GLN A 168 5.31 9.69 -13.89
C GLN A 168 4.53 8.77 -12.96
N GLN A 169 3.57 8.02 -13.50
CA GLN A 169 2.75 7.05 -12.77
C GLN A 169 3.62 5.94 -12.16
N LEU A 170 4.54 5.34 -12.92
CA LEU A 170 5.48 4.33 -12.43
C LEU A 170 6.44 4.88 -11.36
N GLN A 171 6.94 6.10 -11.54
CA GLN A 171 7.78 6.75 -10.53
C GLN A 171 7.01 7.02 -9.24
N GLN A 172 5.75 7.45 -9.35
CA GLN A 172 4.88 7.63 -8.19
C GLN A 172 4.65 6.30 -7.48
N TRP A 173 4.12 5.28 -8.15
CA TRP A 173 3.77 4.01 -7.52
C TRP A 173 4.96 3.29 -6.92
N THR A 174 6.07 3.21 -7.67
CA THR A 174 7.22 2.43 -7.23
C THR A 174 8.17 3.24 -6.36
N GLY A 175 8.24 4.57 -6.50
CA GLY A 175 9.22 5.41 -5.79
C GLY A 175 10.67 5.17 -6.23
N HIS A 176 10.90 4.75 -7.48
CA HIS A 176 12.24 4.67 -8.08
C HIS A 176 12.64 5.98 -8.75
N LEU A 177 13.92 6.34 -8.58
CA LEU A 177 14.50 7.50 -9.26
C LEU A 177 14.98 7.16 -10.68
N SER A 178 15.53 5.95 -10.87
CA SER A 178 16.00 5.46 -12.17
C SER A 178 15.12 4.36 -12.72
N LEU A 179 14.75 4.46 -13.99
CA LEU A 179 13.99 3.44 -14.71
C LEU A 179 14.82 2.20 -15.03
N SER A 180 16.15 2.33 -15.15
CA SER A 180 17.02 1.15 -15.37
C SER A 180 16.95 0.14 -14.23
N SER A 181 16.62 0.59 -13.02
CA SER A 181 16.36 -0.29 -11.88
C SER A 181 15.06 -1.09 -12.00
N LEU A 182 14.21 -0.75 -12.97
CA LEU A 182 12.92 -1.39 -13.20
C LEU A 182 12.95 -2.43 -14.33
N ASP A 183 13.98 -2.44 -15.18
CA ASP A 183 14.03 -3.30 -16.38
C ASP A 183 13.82 -4.78 -16.06
N ARG A 184 14.41 -5.28 -14.97
CA ARG A 184 14.22 -6.67 -14.54
C ARG A 184 12.75 -7.01 -14.30
N TYR A 185 11.92 -6.07 -13.82
CA TYR A 185 10.51 -6.35 -13.56
C TYR A 185 9.67 -6.36 -14.83
N ILE A 186 10.12 -5.68 -15.89
CA ILE A 186 9.48 -5.76 -17.21
C ILE A 186 9.59 -7.20 -17.71
N ASP A 187 10.80 -7.77 -17.71
CA ASP A 187 11.03 -9.14 -18.17
C ASP A 187 10.26 -10.16 -17.32
N LEU A 188 10.24 -9.97 -15.99
CA LEU A 188 9.45 -10.81 -15.09
C LEU A 188 7.94 -10.72 -15.35
N ALA A 189 7.42 -9.54 -15.68
CA ALA A 189 5.99 -9.36 -15.93
C ALA A 189 5.53 -10.06 -17.22
N PHE A 190 6.31 -9.97 -18.30
CA PHE A 190 6.04 -10.71 -19.54
C PHE A 190 6.12 -12.23 -19.30
N SER A 191 7.14 -12.71 -18.59
CA SER A 191 7.24 -14.12 -18.22
C SER A 191 6.05 -14.58 -17.36
N GLU A 192 5.52 -13.74 -16.46
CA GLU A 192 4.35 -14.07 -15.65
C GLU A 192 3.08 -14.20 -16.52
N ILE A 193 2.87 -13.28 -17.46
CA ILE A 193 1.73 -13.31 -18.40
C ILE A 193 1.79 -14.56 -19.29
N GLU A 194 2.95 -14.89 -19.84
CA GLU A 194 3.15 -16.08 -20.68
C GLU A 194 2.86 -17.38 -19.91
N GLN A 195 3.33 -17.48 -18.66
CA GLN A 195 3.09 -18.64 -17.78
C GLN A 195 1.60 -18.76 -17.39
N VAL A 196 0.93 -17.64 -17.14
CA VAL A 196 -0.52 -17.63 -16.85
C VAL A 196 -1.33 -18.01 -18.10
N GLY A 197 -0.90 -17.58 -19.29
CA GLY A 197 -1.50 -17.96 -20.57
C GLY A 197 -1.39 -19.46 -20.87
N THR A 198 -0.35 -20.14 -20.35
CA THR A 198 -0.13 -21.59 -20.54
C THR A 198 -0.85 -22.48 -19.50
N ASN A 199 -1.23 -21.96 -18.32
CA ASN A 199 -1.82 -22.73 -17.21
C ASN A 199 -3.27 -22.35 -16.85
N ARG A 200 -4.04 -21.85 -17.83
CA ARG A 200 -5.26 -21.11 -17.55
C ARG A 200 -6.42 -21.98 -17.03
N SER A 201 -6.59 -22.07 -15.70
CA SER A 201 -7.93 -22.05 -15.09
C SER A 201 -8.40 -20.60 -15.05
N VAL A 202 -8.88 -20.15 -16.21
CA VAL A 202 -9.23 -18.78 -16.64
C VAL A 202 -10.23 -18.03 -15.78
N ILE A 203 -10.87 -18.66 -14.80
CA ILE A 203 -12.16 -18.19 -14.31
C ILE A 203 -12.02 -17.14 -13.19
N ASP A 204 -10.96 -17.17 -12.38
CA ASP A 204 -10.85 -16.29 -11.19
C ASP A 204 -10.14 -14.95 -11.43
N LEU A 205 -9.02 -14.93 -12.17
CA LEU A 205 -8.27 -13.68 -12.43
C LEU A 205 -9.03 -12.75 -13.39
N HIS A 206 -9.79 -13.32 -14.32
CA HIS A 206 -10.61 -12.54 -15.23
C HIS A 206 -11.76 -11.84 -14.50
N ALA A 207 -12.34 -12.48 -13.47
CA ALA A 207 -13.39 -11.87 -12.64
C ALA A 207 -12.86 -10.71 -11.78
N GLU A 208 -11.66 -10.82 -11.20
CA GLU A 208 -11.03 -9.73 -10.46
C GLU A 208 -10.57 -8.58 -11.37
N LEU A 209 -10.02 -8.90 -12.55
CA LEU A 209 -9.59 -7.91 -13.54
C LEU A 209 -10.78 -7.18 -14.16
N GLU A 210 -11.88 -7.87 -14.46
CA GLU A 210 -13.13 -7.26 -14.93
C GLU A 210 -13.78 -6.41 -13.85
N ALA A 211 -13.72 -6.81 -12.57
CA ALA A 211 -14.15 -5.96 -11.46
C ALA A 211 -13.30 -4.68 -11.35
N LEU A 212 -11.98 -4.79 -11.58
CA LEU A 212 -11.06 -3.64 -11.59
C LEU A 212 -11.28 -2.72 -12.80
N ARG A 213 -11.42 -3.29 -14.01
CA ARG A 213 -11.72 -2.57 -15.25
C ARG A 213 -13.08 -1.88 -15.16
N ALA A 214 -14.10 -2.55 -14.63
CA ALA A 214 -15.40 -1.96 -14.36
C ALA A 214 -15.35 -0.87 -13.29
N ALA A 215 -14.44 -0.96 -12.31
CA ALA A 215 -14.23 0.11 -11.33
C ALA A 215 -13.53 1.33 -11.95
N VAL A 216 -12.52 1.12 -12.79
CA VAL A 216 -11.80 2.19 -13.51
C VAL A 216 -12.72 2.89 -14.53
N ASN A 217 -13.54 2.14 -15.27
CA ASN A 217 -14.49 2.70 -16.23
C ASN A 217 -15.65 3.46 -15.57
N ARG A 218 -16.07 3.05 -14.35
CA ARG A 218 -17.04 3.81 -13.53
C ARG A 218 -16.46 5.12 -12.98
N ILE A 219 -15.15 5.17 -12.73
CA ILE A 219 -14.44 6.39 -12.31
C ILE A 219 -14.27 7.37 -13.48
N GLY A 220 -14.10 6.88 -14.71
CA GLY A 220 -14.02 7.71 -15.91
C GLY A 220 -15.34 8.35 -16.36
N SER A 221 -16.48 7.84 -15.89
CA SER A 221 -17.83 8.25 -16.34
C SER A 221 -18.70 8.91 -15.26
N SER A 222 -18.26 8.95 -13.99
CA SER A 222 -18.96 9.65 -12.90
C SER A 222 -18.28 10.96 -12.52
N SER A 223 -18.10 11.84 -13.51
CA SER A 223 -18.39 13.25 -13.20
C SER A 223 -19.90 13.31 -12.97
N LEU A 224 -20.29 13.31 -11.70
CA LEU A 224 -21.43 14.01 -11.08
C LEU A 224 -21.76 13.32 -9.73
N GLU A 225 -21.59 14.11 -8.66
CA GLU A 225 -22.13 13.94 -7.29
C GLU A 225 -21.39 13.01 -6.30
N THR A 226 -20.40 13.57 -5.61
CA THR A 226 -20.07 13.18 -4.22
C THR A 226 -20.50 14.29 -3.26
N SER A 227 -21.46 13.99 -2.37
CA SER A 227 -21.91 14.91 -1.34
C SER A 227 -20.75 15.26 -0.36
N PRO A 228 -20.50 16.55 -0.08
CA PRO A 228 -19.41 17.04 0.78
C PRO A 228 -19.40 16.53 2.24
N ASP A 229 -20.49 15.93 2.71
CA ASP A 229 -20.77 15.71 4.13
C ASP A 229 -19.99 14.52 4.76
N LEU A 230 -19.80 13.42 4.02
CA LEU A 230 -19.13 12.22 4.57
C LEU A 230 -17.62 12.42 4.77
N ALA A 231 -16.97 13.16 3.88
CA ALA A 231 -15.54 13.47 3.99
C ALA A 231 -15.27 14.41 5.16
N ALA A 232 -16.16 15.39 5.41
CA ALA A 232 -16.09 16.29 6.55
C ALA A 232 -16.30 15.55 7.88
N GLN A 233 -17.23 14.60 7.95
CA GLN A 233 -17.48 13.80 9.15
C GLN A 233 -16.29 12.89 9.49
N LEU A 234 -15.65 12.25 8.50
CA LEU A 234 -14.46 11.42 8.72
C LEU A 234 -13.23 12.24 9.11
N LEU A 235 -13.07 13.45 8.56
CA LEU A 235 -12.01 14.38 8.96
C LEU A 235 -12.23 14.94 10.38
N ALA A 236 -13.47 15.25 10.74
CA ALA A 236 -13.83 15.74 12.08
C ALA A 236 -13.55 14.67 13.15
N LEU A 237 -13.92 13.42 12.90
CA LEU A 237 -13.59 12.27 13.76
C LEU A 237 -12.08 12.03 13.92
N ALA A 238 -11.27 12.38 12.92
CA ALA A 238 -9.81 12.30 12.99
C ALA A 238 -9.18 13.48 13.74
N ASN A 239 -9.81 14.66 13.72
CA ASN A 239 -9.30 15.90 14.31
C ASN A 239 -9.75 16.15 15.76
N GLU A 240 -10.88 15.57 16.21
CA GLU A 240 -11.43 15.79 17.56
C GLU A 240 -10.63 15.15 18.72
N LYS A 241 -9.50 14.48 18.47
CA LYS A 241 -8.72 13.80 19.53
C LYS A 241 -7.22 14.13 19.59
N ILE A 242 -6.80 15.27 19.03
CA ILE A 242 -5.39 15.70 19.06
C ILE A 242 -5.23 17.13 19.62
N LEU A 243 -6.14 17.60 20.48
CA LEU A 243 -5.94 18.84 21.23
C LEU A 243 -5.96 18.55 22.73
N PRO A 244 -4.85 18.78 23.47
CA PRO A 244 -4.87 18.68 24.91
C PRO A 244 -5.81 19.76 25.45
N LYS A 245 -6.85 19.34 26.20
CA LYS A 245 -7.64 20.29 26.98
C LYS A 245 -6.70 20.97 27.98
N THR A 246 -6.52 22.28 27.83
CA THR A 246 -5.84 23.13 28.80
C THR A 246 -6.55 23.03 30.16
N PRO A 247 -5.83 22.82 31.27
CA PRO A 247 -6.45 22.78 32.59
C PRO A 247 -6.96 24.17 32.99
N LYS A 248 -8.18 24.20 33.55
CA LYS A 248 -8.65 25.29 34.41
C LYS A 248 -8.31 24.95 35.85
#